data_AF-A0A2N0PZT5-F1
#
_entry.id   AF-A0A2N0PZT5-F1
#
_cell.length_a   1.000
_cell.length_b   1.000
_cell.length_c   1.000
_cell.angle_alpha   90.00
_cell.angle_beta   90.00
_cell.angle_gamma   90.00
#
_symmetry.space_group_name_H-M   'P 1'
#
loop_
_entity.id
_entity.type
_entity.pdbx_description
1 polymer ?
#
loop_
_entity_poly.entity_id
_entity_poly.type
_entity_poly.pdbx_seq_one_letter_code
_entity_poly.pdbx_strand_id
1 'polypeptide(L)'
;MVVIDRKNNCCLIFPLKAGVKIILLLFLIYELAKAIRLIILLASDKSLRNSLEFSRSAYSIIVAYGLIAITAVFGLYVTTCANTPKLLSIYSKIFYGIAGFNVFNSIMIIVETITSAIECPKLNNPNENSDYSYLCKDKLIFILLGYIISIILSVYFAMVISAYACKMKDKDDITNQFNLQV
;
A
#
# COMPACT_ATOMS: atom_id res chain seq x y z
N MET A 1 -14.76 26.02 30.61
CA MET A 1 -15.21 24.73 30.03
C MET A 1 -15.24 24.92 28.52
N VAL A 2 -14.15 24.58 27.83
CA VAL A 2 -14.03 24.78 26.38
C VAL A 2 -14.68 23.60 25.68
N VAL A 3 -15.87 23.82 25.15
CA VAL A 3 -16.55 22.86 24.27
C VAL A 3 -15.80 22.88 22.95
N ILE A 4 -14.86 21.95 22.80
CA ILE A 4 -14.20 21.70 21.52
C ILE A 4 -15.21 20.93 20.67
N ASP A 5 -15.82 21.64 19.73
CA ASP A 5 -16.70 21.09 18.69
C ASP A 5 -15.93 20.02 17.91
N ARG A 6 -16.22 18.74 18.19
CA ARG A 6 -15.56 17.54 17.62
C ARG A 6 -16.05 17.30 16.19
N LYS A 7 -16.07 18.34 15.36
CA LYS A 7 -16.53 18.30 13.98
C LYS A 7 -15.41 17.79 13.07
N ASN A 8 -15.45 16.48 12.86
CA ASN A 8 -15.06 15.78 11.63
C ASN A 8 -13.61 15.79 11.11
N ASN A 9 -12.67 16.55 11.65
CA ASN A 9 -11.34 16.67 11.06
C ASN A 9 -10.28 15.87 11.83
N CYS A 10 -9.91 14.70 11.31
CA CYS A 10 -8.58 14.14 11.53
C CYS A 10 -7.74 14.49 10.30
N CYS A 11 -6.71 15.32 10.49
CA CYS A 11 -5.63 15.72 9.57
C CYS A 11 -5.97 15.78 8.06
N LEU A 12 -5.99 17.03 7.56
CA LEU A 12 -6.16 17.47 6.15
C LEU A 12 -7.58 17.38 5.56
N ILE A 13 -8.28 18.52 5.61
CA ILE A 13 -9.23 19.13 4.63
C ILE A 13 -10.46 18.30 4.14
N PHE A 14 -10.45 16.97 4.17
CA PHE A 14 -11.50 16.13 3.63
C PHE A 14 -12.35 15.46 4.71
N PRO A 15 -13.68 15.36 4.50
CA PRO A 15 -14.54 14.61 5.40
C PRO A 15 -14.08 13.15 5.43
N LEU A 16 -13.77 12.64 6.63
CA LEU A 16 -13.17 11.31 6.87
C LEU A 16 -13.85 10.16 6.08
N LYS A 17 -15.17 10.24 5.89
CA LYS A 17 -15.95 9.27 5.11
C LYS A 17 -15.64 9.29 3.61
N ALA A 18 -15.44 10.47 3.01
CA ALA A 18 -15.05 10.59 1.60
C ALA A 18 -13.56 10.28 1.42
N GLY A 19 -12.73 10.72 2.37
CA GLY A 19 -11.28 10.46 2.37
C GLY A 19 -10.96 8.97 2.33
N VAL A 20 -11.62 8.16 3.18
CA VAL A 20 -11.40 6.70 3.18
C VAL A 20 -11.76 6.06 1.84
N LYS A 21 -12.84 6.48 1.18
CA LYS A 21 -13.23 5.94 -0.14
C LYS A 21 -12.21 6.27 -1.22
N ILE A 22 -11.71 7.51 -1.24
CA ILE A 22 -10.67 7.95 -2.18
C ILE A 22 -9.37 7.18 -1.95
N ILE A 23 -8.96 7.04 -0.68
CA ILE A 23 -7.77 6.28 -0.30
C ILE A 23 -7.88 4.83 -0.77
N LEU A 24 -9.01 4.17 -0.53
CA LEU A 24 -9.22 2.78 -0.96
C LEU A 24 -9.17 2.60 -2.47
N LEU A 25 -9.73 3.57 -3.22
CA LEU A 25 -9.71 3.55 -4.67
C LEU A 25 -8.29 3.78 -5.23
N LEU A 26 -7.55 4.74 -4.68
CA LEU A 26 -6.15 4.98 -5.05
C LEU A 26 -5.27 3.78 -4.72
N PHE A 27 -5.46 3.19 -3.54
CA PHE A 27 -4.74 1.99 -3.12
C PHE A 27 -5.00 0.82 -4.06
N LEU A 28 -6.27 0.59 -4.45
CA LEU A 28 -6.65 -0.46 -5.40
C LEU A 28 -6.01 -0.27 -6.77
N ILE A 29 -6.04 0.95 -7.32
CA ILE A 29 -5.40 1.27 -8.62
C ILE A 29 -3.89 1.02 -8.55
N TYR A 30 -3.25 1.45 -7.46
CA TYR A 30 -1.81 1.32 -7.27
C TYR A 30 -1.36 -0.15 -7.20
N GLU A 31 -2.06 -0.98 -6.43
CA GLU A 31 -1.74 -2.41 -6.29
C GLU A 31 -2.02 -3.18 -7.59
N LEU A 32 -3.10 -2.85 -8.32
CA LEU A 32 -3.35 -3.40 -9.65
C LEU A 32 -2.25 -3.03 -10.65
N ALA A 33 -1.78 -1.78 -10.63
CA ALA A 33 -0.70 -1.36 -11.53
C ALA A 33 0.60 -2.14 -11.29
N LYS A 34 0.92 -2.47 -10.03
CA LYS A 34 2.05 -3.35 -9.69
C LYS A 34 1.85 -4.76 -10.22
N ALA A 35 0.67 -5.34 -9.98
CA ALA A 35 0.35 -6.69 -10.45
C ALA A 35 0.45 -6.80 -11.98
N ILE A 36 -0.11 -5.82 -12.71
CA ILE A 36 -0.07 -5.78 -14.18
C ILE A 36 1.38 -5.68 -14.68
N ARG A 37 2.20 -4.81 -14.09
CA ARG A 37 3.63 -4.69 -14.47
C ARG A 37 4.38 -6.00 -14.26
N LEU A 38 4.14 -6.68 -13.14
CA LEU A 38 4.76 -7.97 -12.85
C LEU A 38 4.32 -9.05 -13.85
N ILE A 39 3.04 -9.10 -14.21
CA ILE A 39 2.50 -10.03 -15.20
C ILE A 39 3.13 -9.77 -16.58
N ILE A 40 3.22 -8.51 -17.01
CA ILE A 40 3.86 -8.15 -18.28
C ILE A 40 5.33 -8.58 -18.31
N LEU A 41 6.07 -8.34 -17.22
CA LEU A 41 7.47 -8.75 -17.10
C LEU A 41 7.62 -10.26 -17.23
N LEU A 42 6.76 -11.02 -16.54
CA LEU A 42 6.75 -12.49 -16.57
C LEU A 42 6.35 -13.05 -17.95
N ALA A 43 5.45 -12.37 -18.66
CA ALA A 43 5.01 -12.76 -19.99
C ALA A 43 6.07 -12.47 -21.06
N SER A 44 6.82 -11.37 -20.92
CA SER A 44 7.79 -10.90 -21.91
C SER A 44 9.12 -11.66 -21.85
N ASP A 45 9.56 -12.08 -20.67
CA ASP A 45 10.89 -12.67 -20.50
C ASP A 45 10.83 -14.20 -20.34
N LYS A 46 11.13 -14.92 -21.43
CA LYS A 46 11.20 -16.39 -21.46
C LYS A 46 12.32 -16.96 -20.58
N SER A 47 13.43 -16.23 -20.41
CA SER A 47 14.55 -16.65 -19.57
C SER A 47 14.16 -16.61 -18.10
N LEU A 48 13.56 -15.50 -17.69
CA LEU A 48 13.06 -15.25 -16.34
C LEU A 48 11.96 -16.26 -15.95
N ARG A 49 11.04 -16.55 -16.87
CA ARG A 49 9.95 -17.53 -16.69
C ARG A 49 10.45 -18.96 -16.46
N ASN A 50 11.56 -19.33 -17.08
CA ASN A 50 12.13 -20.69 -17.03
C ASN A 50 13.05 -20.90 -15.83
N SER A 51 13.47 -19.84 -15.13
CA SER A 51 14.15 -19.95 -13.84
C SER A 51 13.15 -20.43 -12.78
N LEU A 52 13.37 -21.64 -12.25
CA LEU A 52 12.48 -22.28 -11.28
C LEU A 52 12.29 -21.41 -10.01
N GLU A 53 13.36 -20.79 -9.53
CA GLU A 53 13.35 -19.94 -8.34
C GLU A 53 12.63 -18.62 -8.59
N PHE A 54 12.87 -17.99 -9.75
CA PHE A 54 12.20 -16.74 -10.11
C PHE A 54 10.71 -16.96 -10.35
N SER A 55 10.35 -18.02 -11.07
CA SER A 55 8.97 -18.39 -11.37
C SER A 55 8.17 -18.61 -10.07
N ARG A 56 8.74 -19.36 -9.11
CA ARG A 56 8.12 -19.62 -7.80
C ARG A 56 7.93 -18.33 -6.98
N SER A 57 8.91 -17.44 -6.99
CA SER A 57 8.81 -16.13 -6.33
C SER A 57 7.73 -15.26 -6.98
N ALA A 58 7.73 -15.16 -8.31
CA ALA A 58 6.76 -14.37 -9.06
C ALA A 58 5.31 -14.84 -8.85
N TYR A 59 5.03 -16.15 -8.86
CA TYR A 59 3.69 -16.67 -8.56
C TYR A 59 3.23 -16.32 -7.16
N SER A 60 4.11 -16.42 -6.16
CA SER A 60 3.79 -16.08 -4.77
C SER A 60 3.42 -14.59 -4.62
N ILE A 61 4.15 -13.72 -5.33
CA ILE A 61 3.89 -12.28 -5.36
C ILE A 61 2.56 -11.97 -6.08
N ILE A 62 2.27 -12.63 -7.21
CA ILE A 62 1.00 -12.47 -7.94
C ILE A 62 -0.19 -12.86 -7.04
N VAL A 63 -0.09 -13.98 -6.33
CA VAL A 63 -1.13 -14.42 -5.38
C VAL A 63 -1.30 -13.40 -4.26
N ALA A 64 -0.22 -12.87 -3.71
CA ALA A 64 -0.28 -11.83 -2.68
C ALA A 64 -1.01 -10.57 -3.17
N TYR A 65 -0.68 -10.07 -4.37
CA TYR A 65 -1.38 -8.92 -4.95
C TYR A 65 -2.85 -9.20 -5.24
N GLY A 66 -3.20 -10.43 -5.66
CA GLY A 66 -4.59 -10.85 -5.82
C GLY A 66 -5.38 -10.78 -4.50
N LEU A 67 -4.81 -11.27 -3.40
CA LEU A 67 -5.42 -11.19 -2.07
C LEU A 67 -5.57 -9.75 -1.59
N ILE A 68 -4.58 -8.89 -1.86
CA ILE A 68 -4.64 -7.46 -1.55
C ILE A 68 -5.77 -6.79 -2.32
N ALA A 69 -5.95 -7.12 -3.61
CA ALA A 69 -7.04 -6.58 -4.43
C ALA A 69 -8.42 -7.00 -3.89
N ILE A 70 -8.61 -8.28 -3.53
CA ILE A 70 -9.85 -8.77 -2.90
C ILE A 70 -10.12 -7.99 -1.60
N THR A 71 -9.09 -7.76 -0.81
CA THR A 71 -9.22 -7.00 0.44
C THR A 71 -9.58 -5.54 0.19
N ALA A 72 -9.05 -4.91 -0.85
CA ALA A 72 -9.41 -3.55 -1.22
C ALA A 72 -10.88 -3.45 -1.66
N VAL A 73 -11.37 -4.41 -2.44
CA VAL A 73 -12.80 -4.52 -2.80
C VAL A 73 -13.68 -4.71 -1.56
N PHE A 74 -13.28 -5.59 -0.64
CA PHE A 74 -13.97 -5.77 0.64
C PHE A 74 -13.99 -4.47 1.47
N GLY A 75 -12.88 -3.73 1.50
CA GLY A 75 -12.82 -2.41 2.15
C GLY A 75 -13.78 -1.40 1.55
N LEU A 76 -13.87 -1.35 0.22
CA LEU A 76 -14.86 -0.52 -0.47
C LEU A 76 -16.27 -0.93 -0.08
N TYR A 77 -16.60 -2.23 -0.15
CA TYR A 77 -17.91 -2.74 0.26
C TYR A 77 -18.28 -2.37 1.70
N VAL A 78 -17.35 -2.54 2.66
CA VAL A 78 -17.58 -2.23 4.07
C VAL A 78 -17.82 -0.73 4.27
N THR A 79 -17.13 0.13 3.52
CA THR A 79 -17.23 1.59 3.65
C THR A 79 -18.38 2.22 2.84
N THR A 80 -18.86 1.56 1.79
CA THR A 80 -19.96 2.06 0.95
C THR A 80 -21.31 1.46 1.32
N CYS A 81 -21.38 0.14 1.50
CA CYS A 81 -22.63 -0.61 1.57
C CYS A 81 -22.97 -1.03 3.00
N ALA A 82 -22.07 -1.76 3.66
CA ALA A 82 -22.37 -2.31 4.99
C ALA A 82 -22.38 -1.22 6.07
N ASN A 83 -21.36 -0.36 6.07
CA ASN A 83 -21.22 0.79 6.96
C ASN A 83 -21.45 0.49 8.46
N THR A 84 -21.17 -0.75 8.90
CA THR A 84 -21.27 -1.15 10.31
C THR A 84 -19.92 -1.04 11.02
N PRO A 85 -19.87 -0.62 12.29
CA PRO A 85 -18.62 -0.43 13.02
C PRO A 85 -17.86 -1.74 13.24
N LYS A 86 -18.57 -2.86 13.40
CA LYS A 86 -17.97 -4.20 13.56
C LYS A 86 -17.18 -4.62 12.31
N LEU A 87 -17.78 -4.54 11.12
CA LEU A 87 -17.10 -4.89 9.87
C LEU A 87 -15.94 -3.94 9.57
N LEU A 88 -16.11 -2.65 9.87
CA LEU A 88 -15.07 -1.65 9.67
C LEU A 88 -13.87 -1.84 10.60
N SER A 89 -14.11 -2.28 11.84
CA SER A 89 -13.05 -2.65 12.78
C SER A 89 -12.26 -3.88 12.32
N ILE A 90 -12.95 -4.91 11.81
CA ILE A 90 -12.31 -6.09 11.20
C ILE A 90 -11.47 -5.66 10.01
N TYR A 91 -12.03 -4.84 9.12
CA TYR A 91 -11.32 -4.34 7.95
C TYR A 91 -10.06 -3.55 8.32
N SER A 92 -10.14 -2.67 9.32
CA SER A 92 -8.97 -1.89 9.78
C SER A 92 -7.83 -2.79 10.26
N LYS A 93 -8.13 -3.88 10.98
CA LYS A 93 -7.10 -4.84 11.43
C LYS A 93 -6.45 -5.56 10.26
N ILE A 94 -7.24 -5.98 9.26
CA ILE A 94 -6.71 -6.61 8.05
C ILE A 94 -5.82 -5.63 7.29
N PHE A 95 -6.26 -4.37 7.13
CA PHE A 95 -5.48 -3.36 6.44
C PHE A 95 -4.16 -3.03 7.14
N TYR A 96 -4.11 -3.06 8.48
CA TYR A 96 -2.85 -2.98 9.22
C TYR A 96 -1.88 -4.11 8.87
N GLY A 97 -2.38 -5.34 8.72
CA GLY A 97 -1.58 -6.47 8.26
C GLY A 97 -1.00 -6.24 6.85
N ILE A 98 -1.84 -5.75 5.93
CA ILE A 98 -1.40 -5.38 4.57
C ILE A 98 -0.36 -4.27 4.60
N ALA A 99 -0.57 -3.25 5.43
CA ALA A 99 0.39 -2.16 5.57
C ALA A 99 1.75 -2.68 6.07
N GLY A 100 1.75 -3.57 7.07
CA GLY A 100 2.96 -4.22 7.56
C GLY A 100 3.67 -5.05 6.47
N PHE A 101 2.92 -5.83 5.69
CA PHE A 101 3.45 -6.57 4.55
C PHE A 101 4.08 -5.63 3.50
N ASN A 102 3.39 -4.54 3.14
CA ASN A 102 3.89 -3.57 2.18
C ASN A 102 5.17 -2.88 2.67
N VAL A 103 5.28 -2.58 3.97
CA VAL A 103 6.50 -2.03 4.57
C VAL A 103 7.64 -3.04 4.49
N PHE A 104 7.41 -4.28 4.91
CA PHE A 104 8.43 -5.33 4.86
C PHE A 104 8.92 -5.57 3.42
N ASN A 105 8.00 -5.71 2.46
CA ASN A 105 8.34 -5.90 1.07
C ASN A 105 9.12 -4.71 0.48
N SER A 106 8.73 -3.47 0.83
CA SER A 106 9.46 -2.28 0.38
C SER A 106 10.88 -2.24 0.95
N ILE A 107 11.08 -2.63 2.21
CA ILE A 107 12.41 -2.72 2.83
C ILE A 107 13.27 -3.77 2.12
N MET A 108 12.72 -4.97 1.85
CA MET A 108 13.45 -6.02 1.14
C MET A 108 13.94 -5.57 -0.23
N ILE A 109 13.07 -4.90 -1.01
CA ILE A 109 13.45 -4.36 -2.32
C ILE A 109 14.50 -3.26 -2.20
N ILE A 110 14.38 -2.37 -1.21
CA ILE A 110 15.39 -1.34 -0.95
C ILE A 110 16.76 -1.98 -0.68
N VAL A 111 16.82 -3.03 0.15
CA VAL A 111 18.07 -3.73 0.45
C VAL A 111 18.66 -4.38 -0.80
N GLU A 112 17.86 -5.10 -1.58
CA GLU A 112 18.29 -5.72 -2.84
C GLU A 112 18.81 -4.68 -3.84
N THR A 113 18.12 -3.55 -3.92
CA THR A 113 18.47 -2.41 -4.79
C THR A 113 19.80 -1.75 -4.37
N ILE A 114 20.07 -1.65 -3.07
CA ILE A 114 21.35 -1.12 -2.55
C ILE A 114 22.49 -2.11 -2.81
N THR A 115 22.27 -3.40 -2.55
CA THR A 115 23.30 -4.44 -2.77
C THR A 115 23.72 -4.51 -4.24
N SER A 116 22.75 -4.53 -5.15
CA SER A 116 22.99 -4.52 -6.60
C SER A 116 23.69 -3.23 -7.08
N ALA A 117 23.43 -2.09 -6.43
CA ALA A 117 24.14 -0.84 -6.72
C ALA A 117 25.61 -0.84 -6.27
N ILE A 118 25.94 -1.54 -5.19
CA ILE A 118 27.33 -1.71 -4.72
C ILE A 118 28.12 -2.61 -5.69
N GLU A 119 27.45 -3.61 -6.27
CA GLU A 119 28.03 -4.53 -7.26
C GLU A 119 28.08 -3.99 -8.70
N CYS A 120 27.57 -2.76 -8.97
CA CYS A 120 27.69 -2.12 -10.29
C CYS A 120 29.19 -2.12 -10.71
N PRO A 121 29.60 -2.87 -11.76
CA PRO A 121 31.01 -3.01 -12.09
C PRO A 121 31.58 -1.64 -12.47
N LYS A 122 32.72 -1.30 -11.87
CA LYS A 122 33.58 -0.22 -12.39
C LYS A 122 33.97 -0.64 -13.80
N LEU A 123 33.32 -0.07 -14.81
CA LEU A 123 33.66 -0.29 -16.20
C LEU A 123 35.03 0.35 -16.45
N ASN A 124 36.10 -0.40 -16.25
CA ASN A 124 37.48 0.05 -16.46
C ASN A 124 37.89 0.07 -17.95
N ASN A 125 36.95 -0.06 -18.89
CA ASN A 125 37.24 -0.04 -20.32
C ASN A 125 36.87 1.32 -20.94
N PRO A 126 37.85 2.14 -21.36
CA PRO A 126 37.61 3.47 -21.93
C PRO A 126 37.05 3.46 -23.37
N ASN A 127 36.85 2.27 -23.99
CA ASN A 127 36.49 2.15 -25.41
C ASN A 127 35.06 1.66 -25.68
N GLU A 128 34.24 1.43 -24.66
CA GLU A 128 32.81 1.20 -24.86
C GLU A 128 32.05 2.44 -24.40
N ASN A 129 31.27 3.04 -25.31
CA ASN A 129 30.33 4.12 -25.03
C ASN A 129 29.42 3.73 -23.86
N SER A 130 29.82 4.12 -22.66
CA SER A 130 29.23 3.65 -21.42
C SER A 130 28.21 4.66 -20.90
N ASP A 131 27.13 4.77 -21.66
CA ASP A 131 25.90 5.48 -21.28
C ASP A 131 25.15 4.83 -20.09
N TYR A 132 25.70 3.76 -19.50
CA TYR A 132 25.02 2.98 -18.46
C TYR A 132 25.41 3.34 -17.02
N SER A 133 26.47 4.14 -16.80
CA SER A 133 26.92 4.47 -15.44
C SER A 133 26.04 5.51 -14.74
N TYR A 134 25.52 6.51 -15.47
CA TYR A 134 24.56 7.48 -14.92
C TYR A 134 23.17 6.87 -14.73
N LEU A 135 22.82 5.86 -15.53
CA LEU A 135 21.61 5.05 -15.36
C LEU A 135 21.62 4.22 -14.07
N CYS A 136 22.80 3.81 -13.56
CA CYS A 136 22.91 3.13 -12.26
C CYS A 136 22.56 4.12 -11.13
N LYS A 137 23.15 5.32 -11.04
CA LYS A 137 22.90 6.22 -9.89
C LYS A 137 21.57 6.98 -9.89
N ASP A 138 21.16 7.57 -11.01
CA ASP A 138 20.01 8.49 -11.00
C ASP A 138 18.68 7.75 -10.89
N LYS A 139 18.50 6.63 -11.61
CA LYS A 139 17.28 5.81 -11.48
C LYS A 139 17.15 5.18 -10.08
N LEU A 140 18.25 4.82 -9.43
CA LEU A 140 18.22 4.29 -8.06
C LEU A 140 17.64 5.27 -7.06
N ILE A 141 18.00 6.56 -7.14
CA ILE A 141 17.46 7.60 -6.26
C ILE A 141 15.94 7.71 -6.41
N PHE A 142 15.42 7.72 -7.64
CA PHE A 142 13.98 7.78 -7.87
C PHE A 142 13.25 6.53 -7.38
N ILE A 143 13.86 5.35 -7.55
CA ILE A 143 13.31 4.07 -7.06
C ILE A 143 13.24 4.06 -5.52
N LEU A 144 14.35 4.42 -4.86
CA LEU A 144 14.44 4.50 -3.39
C LEU A 144 13.43 5.49 -2.82
N LEU A 145 13.37 6.70 -3.39
CA LEU A 145 12.41 7.72 -2.98
C LEU A 145 10.97 7.22 -3.14
N GLY A 146 10.68 6.52 -4.25
CA GLY A 146 9.38 5.92 -4.51
C GLY A 146 8.96 4.91 -3.44
N TYR A 147 9.86 4.03 -2.99
CA TYR A 147 9.57 3.07 -1.93
C TYR A 147 9.40 3.72 -0.56
N ILE A 148 10.20 4.76 -0.23
CA ILE A 148 10.04 5.52 1.01
C ILE A 148 8.66 6.19 1.05
N ILE A 149 8.26 6.85 -0.04
CA ILE A 149 6.94 7.46 -0.15
C ILE A 149 5.83 6.40 -0.03
N SER A 150 6.02 5.24 -0.66
CA SER A 150 5.07 4.12 -0.56
C SER A 150 4.90 3.63 0.88
N ILE A 151 5.98 3.56 1.66
CA ILE A 151 5.93 3.19 3.09
C ILE A 151 5.10 4.22 3.87
N ILE A 152 5.42 5.50 3.71
CA ILE A 152 4.74 6.60 4.40
C ILE A 152 3.24 6.60 4.07
N LEU A 153 2.89 6.47 2.78
CA LEU A 153 1.50 6.41 2.33
C LEU A 153 0.76 5.18 2.89
N SER A 154 1.40 4.01 2.88
CA SER A 154 0.82 2.77 3.42
C SER A 154 0.46 2.91 4.90
N VAL A 155 1.39 3.45 5.70
CA VAL A 155 1.17 3.70 7.13
C VAL A 155 0.09 4.77 7.34
N TYR A 156 0.13 5.85 6.57
CA TYR A 156 -0.88 6.91 6.64
C TYR A 156 -2.29 6.37 6.33
N PHE A 157 -2.44 5.57 5.29
CA PHE A 157 -3.72 4.95 4.94
C PHE A 157 -4.24 4.04 6.05
N ALA A 158 -3.37 3.23 6.67
CA ALA A 158 -3.76 2.39 7.79
C ALA A 158 -4.24 3.22 8.99
N MET A 159 -3.55 4.31 9.31
CA MET A 159 -3.96 5.24 10.36
C MET A 159 -5.32 5.88 10.07
N VAL A 160 -5.55 6.35 8.84
CA VAL A 160 -6.84 6.98 8.46
C VAL A 160 -8.00 6.00 8.53
N ILE A 161 -7.82 4.77 8.04
CA ILE A 161 -8.84 3.71 8.10
C ILE A 161 -9.15 3.34 9.55
N SER A 162 -8.12 3.23 10.39
CA SER A 162 -8.27 2.95 11.83
C SER A 162 -9.02 4.06 12.56
N ALA A 163 -8.65 5.32 12.33
CA ALA A 163 -9.33 6.47 12.89
C ALA A 163 -10.82 6.51 12.48
N TYR A 164 -11.11 6.16 11.22
CA TYR A 164 -12.49 6.04 10.74
C TYR A 164 -13.27 4.91 11.42
N ALA A 165 -12.63 3.76 11.63
CA ALA A 165 -13.23 2.63 12.35
C ALA A 165 -13.57 3.00 13.81
N CYS A 166 -12.64 3.62 14.54
CA CYS A 166 -12.88 4.10 15.90
C CYS A 166 -14.03 5.11 15.95
N LYS A 167 -14.04 6.09 15.04
CA LYS A 167 -15.09 7.10 15.00
C LYS A 167 -16.48 6.51 14.72
N MET A 168 -16.57 5.48 13.88
CA MET A 168 -17.85 4.80 13.63
C MET A 168 -18.32 4.00 14.85
N LYS A 169 -17.40 3.39 15.59
CA LYS A 169 -17.73 2.71 16.84
C LYS A 169 -18.28 3.69 17.88
N ASP A 170 -17.60 4.82 18.10
CA ASP A 170 -18.05 5.85 19.06
C ASP A 170 -19.46 6.36 18.72
N LYS A 171 -19.78 6.54 17.43
CA LYS A 171 -21.12 6.95 16.99
C LYS A 171 -22.20 5.92 17.32
N ASP A 172 -21.88 4.64 17.13
CA ASP A 172 -22.81 3.54 17.40
C ASP A 172 -23.06 3.40 18.91
N ASP A 173 -22.01 3.50 19.73
CA ASP A 173 -22.11 3.45 21.19
C ASP A 173 -22.95 4.62 21.74
N ILE A 174 -22.75 5.84 21.23
CA ILE A 174 -23.58 7.01 21.60
C ILE A 174 -25.06 6.78 21.22
N THR A 175 -25.32 6.28 20.01
CA THR A 175 -26.69 6.05 19.52
C THR A 175 -27.42 5.00 20.38
N ASN A 176 -26.72 3.92 20.74
CA ASN A 176 -27.27 2.88 21.60
C ASN A 176 -27.59 3.39 23.02
N GLN A 177 -26.76 4.28 23.58
CA GLN A 177 -27.06 4.89 24.89
C GLN A 177 -28.30 5.80 24.85
N PHE A 178 -28.50 6.57 23.78
CA PHE A 178 -29.70 7.38 23.62
C PHE A 178 -30.97 6.52 23.51
N ASN A 179 -30.92 5.42 22.75
CA ASN A 179 -32.07 4.53 22.58
C ASN A 179 -32.45 3.75 23.86
N LEU A 180 -31.55 3.62 24.83
CA LEU A 180 -31.81 2.98 26.12
C LEU A 180 -32.40 3.93 27.17
N GLN A 181 -32.43 5.24 26.89
CA GLN A 181 -32.97 6.27 27.78
C GLN A 181 -34.40 6.73 27.41
N VAL A 182 -34.97 6.18 26.34
CA VAL A 182 -36.35 6.41 25.85
C VAL A 182 -37.17 5.16 26.15
#